data_AF-A0A4Q0YUL7-F1
#
_entry.id   AF-A0A4Q0YUL7-F1
#
_cell.length_a   1.000
_cell.length_b   1.000
_cell.length_c   1.000
_cell.angle_alpha   90.00
_cell.angle_beta   90.00
_cell.angle_gamma   90.00
#
_symmetry.space_group_name_H-M   'P 1'
#
loop_
_entity.id
_entity.type
_entity.pdbx_description
1 polymer ?
#
loop_
_entity_poly.entity_id
_entity_poly.type
_entity_poly.pdbx_seq_one_letter_code
_entity_poly.pdbx_strand_id
1 'polypeptide(L)'
;MIDKVNSFLVMPRIIIIYWAGFWLLNGLDKFLFRTEMCIFTWYGKDRTEQFSNYFAQSDIPPVWISPLLNTIGIWEVLISVPLCYAAWQYKPRFTLCRDYFNLGMNLGALTFLAFSMGDIVIGDRAELLEHGTYFILVLISFWYVNQSLGEAASK
;
A
#
# COMPACT_ATOMS: atom_id res chain seq x y z
N MET A 1 -11.27 -8.71 29.07
CA MET A 1 -11.64 -8.63 27.63
C MET A 1 -11.28 -7.26 27.06
N ILE A 2 -11.65 -6.17 27.75
CA ILE A 2 -11.26 -4.79 27.44
C ILE A 2 -9.73 -4.61 27.37
N ASP A 3 -8.95 -5.23 28.26
CA ASP A 3 -7.47 -5.10 28.24
C ASP A 3 -6.82 -5.72 27.00
N LYS A 4 -7.39 -6.82 26.48
CA LYS A 4 -6.93 -7.43 25.22
C LYS A 4 -7.26 -6.55 24.02
N VAL A 5 -8.43 -5.90 24.01
CA VAL A 5 -8.83 -4.93 22.99
C VAL A 5 -7.91 -3.70 23.02
N ASN A 6 -7.60 -3.17 24.21
CA ASN A 6 -6.67 -2.05 24.37
C ASN A 6 -5.24 -2.41 23.91
N SER A 7 -4.78 -3.63 24.14
CA SER A 7 -3.47 -4.10 23.63
C SER A 7 -3.44 -4.29 22.10
N PHE A 8 -4.60 -4.50 21.47
CA PHE A 8 -4.72 -4.62 20.02
C PHE A 8 -4.83 -3.25 19.33
N LEU A 9 -5.50 -2.29 19.97
CA LEU A 9 -5.75 -0.94 19.44
C LEU A 9 -4.67 0.08 19.81
N VAL A 10 -3.42 -0.34 19.82
CA VAL A 10 -2.29 0.59 19.97
C VAL A 10 -1.98 1.25 18.63
N MET A 11 -1.80 2.58 18.63
CA MET A 11 -1.67 3.37 17.40
C MET A 11 -0.63 2.85 16.41
N PRO A 12 0.59 2.44 16.81
CA PRO A 12 1.56 1.93 15.84
C PRO A 12 1.05 0.68 15.12
N ARG A 13 0.35 -0.21 15.81
CA ARG A 13 -0.24 -1.41 15.19
C ARG A 13 -1.35 -1.04 14.22
N ILE A 14 -2.20 -0.08 14.58
CA ILE A 14 -3.27 0.43 13.69
C ILE A 14 -2.67 1.01 12.40
N ILE A 15 -1.59 1.78 12.50
CA ILE A 15 -0.89 2.34 11.33
C ILE A 15 -0.33 1.24 10.44
N ILE A 16 0.28 0.19 11.02
CA ILE A 16 0.78 -0.96 10.23
C ILE A 16 -0.38 -1.67 9.53
N ILE A 17 -1.49 -1.90 10.24
CA ILE A 17 -2.70 -2.52 9.66
C ILE A 17 -3.26 -1.67 8.53
N TYR A 18 -3.30 -0.34 8.69
CA TYR A 18 -3.73 0.58 7.65
C TYR A 18 -2.90 0.42 6.38
N TRP A 19 -1.57 0.45 6.47
CA TRP A 19 -0.71 0.29 5.30
C TRP A 19 -0.78 -1.11 4.69
N ALA A 20 -0.89 -2.16 5.52
CA ALA A 20 -1.11 -3.51 5.04
C ALA A 20 -2.41 -3.61 4.22
N GLY A 21 -3.51 -3.08 4.76
CA GLY A 21 -4.80 -3.04 4.08
C GLY A 21 -4.77 -2.17 2.83
N PHE A 22 -4.13 -1.00 2.88
CA PHE A 22 -3.98 -0.11 1.73
C PHE A 22 -3.35 -0.83 0.54
N TRP A 23 -2.20 -1.48 0.72
CA TRP A 23 -1.51 -2.19 -0.36
C TRP A 23 -2.26 -3.43 -0.82
N LEU A 24 -2.82 -4.20 0.12
CA LEU A 24 -3.58 -5.41 -0.20
C LEU A 24 -4.82 -5.07 -1.03
N LEU A 25 -5.63 -4.12 -0.57
CA LEU A 25 -6.89 -3.77 -1.22
C LEU A 25 -6.65 -3.07 -2.57
N ASN A 26 -5.63 -2.21 -2.70
CA ASN A 26 -5.27 -1.60 -3.99
C ASN A 26 -4.79 -2.65 -5.02
N GLY A 27 -4.01 -3.64 -4.56
CA GLY A 27 -3.55 -4.72 -5.42
C GLY A 27 -4.71 -5.62 -5.86
N LEU A 28 -5.59 -5.99 -4.93
CA LEU A 28 -6.78 -6.78 -5.22
C LEU A 28 -7.77 -6.05 -6.13
N ASP A 29 -7.87 -4.72 -6.04
CA ASP A 29 -8.76 -3.91 -6.88
C ASP A 29 -8.53 -4.16 -8.37
N LYS A 30 -7.27 -4.39 -8.77
CA LYS A 30 -6.87 -4.63 -10.16
C LYS A 30 -7.32 -5.99 -10.70
N PHE A 31 -7.66 -6.93 -9.82
CA PHE A 31 -8.15 -8.26 -10.19
C PHE A 31 -9.66 -8.42 -9.98
N LEU A 32 -10.22 -7.70 -9.01
CA LEU A 32 -11.60 -7.87 -8.53
C LEU A 32 -12.56 -6.77 -9.02
N PHE A 33 -12.08 -5.82 -9.81
CA PHE A 33 -12.92 -4.74 -10.34
C PHE A 33 -14.22 -5.27 -10.98
N ARG A 34 -15.36 -4.70 -10.56
CA ARG A 34 -16.74 -5.08 -10.95
C ARG A 34 -17.06 -6.57 -10.82
N THR A 35 -16.36 -7.29 -9.95
CA THR A 35 -16.63 -8.71 -9.71
C THR A 35 -17.69 -8.86 -8.63
N GLU A 36 -18.74 -9.63 -8.91
CA GLU A 36 -19.70 -10.06 -7.89
C GLU A 36 -19.04 -11.06 -6.95
N MET A 37 -18.86 -10.66 -5.70
CA MET A 37 -18.46 -11.57 -4.62
C MET A 37 -19.72 -12.17 -4.00
N CYS A 38 -19.60 -13.32 -3.33
CA CYS A 38 -20.71 -14.05 -2.72
C CYS A 38 -21.65 -13.18 -1.84
N ILE A 39 -21.12 -12.10 -1.23
CA ILE A 39 -21.84 -11.26 -0.26
C ILE A 39 -21.94 -9.78 -0.66
N PHE A 40 -21.23 -9.31 -1.69
CA PHE A 40 -21.26 -7.92 -2.17
C PHE A 40 -20.59 -7.80 -3.56
N THR A 41 -20.84 -6.70 -4.28
CA THR A 41 -20.10 -6.40 -5.52
C THR A 41 -18.87 -5.56 -5.20
N TRP A 42 -17.69 -5.99 -5.68
CA TRP A 42 -16.47 -5.20 -5.56
C TRP A 42 -16.47 -4.10 -6.65
N TYR A 43 -16.79 -2.86 -6.28
CA TYR A 43 -16.97 -1.80 -7.26
C TYR A 43 -15.65 -1.31 -7.86
N GLY A 44 -14.62 -1.11 -7.04
CA GLY A 44 -13.27 -0.74 -7.45
C GLY A 44 -13.11 0.43 -8.42
N LYS A 45 -11.88 0.76 -8.79
CA LYS A 45 -11.60 1.74 -9.85
C LYS A 45 -11.33 1.04 -11.19
N ASP A 46 -11.88 1.57 -12.28
CA ASP A 46 -11.60 1.03 -13.62
C ASP A 46 -10.19 1.43 -14.08
N ARG A 47 -9.20 0.65 -13.65
CA ARG A 47 -7.80 0.88 -14.04
C ARG A 47 -7.54 0.51 -15.50
N THR A 48 -8.38 -0.34 -16.10
CA THR A 48 -8.24 -0.68 -17.53
C THR A 48 -8.64 0.50 -18.40
N GLU A 49 -9.77 1.15 -18.10
CA GLU A 49 -10.20 2.37 -18.79
C GLU A 49 -9.18 3.51 -18.59
N GLN A 50 -8.73 3.72 -17.36
CA GLN A 50 -7.73 4.75 -17.04
C GLN A 50 -6.43 4.54 -17.83
N PHE A 51 -5.85 3.33 -17.82
CA PHE A 51 -4.62 3.05 -18.56
C PHE A 51 -4.83 3.01 -20.07
N SER A 52 -6.03 2.67 -20.55
CA SER A 52 -6.37 2.79 -21.98
C SER A 52 -6.28 4.23 -22.44
N ASN A 53 -6.75 5.18 -21.62
CA ASN A 53 -6.64 6.61 -21.92
C ASN A 53 -5.19 7.10 -21.91
N TYR A 54 -4.34 6.61 -21.00
CA TYR A 54 -2.91 6.93 -20.99
C TYR A 54 -2.18 6.38 -22.21
N PHE A 55 -2.49 5.15 -22.60
CA PHE A 55 -1.85 4.49 -23.73
C PHE A 55 -2.33 5.06 -25.05
N ALA A 56 -3.58 5.51 -25.16
CA ALA A 56 -4.07 6.21 -26.34
C ALA A 56 -3.35 7.55 -26.60
N GLN A 57 -2.81 8.17 -25.54
CA GLN A 57 -2.01 9.40 -25.62
C GLN A 57 -0.51 9.12 -25.82
N SER A 58 -0.12 7.84 -25.83
CA SER A 58 1.25 7.36 -25.97
C SER A 58 1.39 6.49 -27.22
N ASP A 59 2.61 6.25 -27.71
CA ASP A 59 2.84 5.27 -28.79
C ASP A 59 2.88 3.81 -28.27
N ILE A 60 2.29 3.53 -27.11
CA ILE A 60 2.37 2.23 -26.44
C ILE A 60 1.17 1.35 -26.84
N PRO A 61 1.39 0.13 -27.37
CA PRO A 61 0.30 -0.75 -27.77
C PRO A 61 -0.61 -1.17 -26.60
N PRO A 62 -1.96 -1.19 -26.78
CA PRO A 62 -2.91 -1.57 -25.72
C PRO A 62 -2.73 -2.99 -25.15
N VAL A 63 -2.08 -3.90 -25.88
CA VAL A 63 -1.77 -5.26 -25.42
C VAL A 63 -0.95 -5.27 -24.12
N TRP A 64 -0.24 -4.18 -23.83
CA TRP A 64 0.59 -4.04 -22.62
C TRP A 64 -0.19 -3.59 -21.38
N ILE A 65 -1.45 -3.16 -21.52
CA ILE A 65 -2.27 -2.67 -20.39
C ILE A 65 -2.47 -3.77 -19.35
N SER A 66 -3.03 -4.92 -19.75
CA SER A 66 -3.33 -6.01 -18.81
C SER A 66 -2.06 -6.59 -18.15
N PRO A 67 -0.96 -6.88 -18.89
CA PRO A 67 0.29 -7.30 -18.26
C PRO A 67 0.84 -6.29 -17.25
N LEU A 68 0.79 -4.99 -17.56
CA LEU A 68 1.25 -3.94 -16.67
C LEU A 68 0.40 -3.87 -15.40
N LEU A 69 -0.93 -3.82 -15.54
CA LEU A 69 -1.85 -3.79 -14.40
C LEU A 69 -1.73 -5.02 -13.51
N ASN A 70 -1.59 -6.21 -14.11
CA ASN A 70 -1.38 -7.45 -13.35
C ASN A 70 -0.05 -7.41 -12.59
N THR A 71 1.01 -6.90 -13.20
CA THR A 71 2.32 -6.77 -12.56
C THR A 71 2.26 -5.81 -11.38
N ILE A 72 1.62 -4.64 -11.57
CA ILE A 72 1.42 -3.66 -10.50
C ILE A 72 0.58 -4.27 -9.38
N GLY A 73 -0.53 -4.94 -9.70
CA GLY A 73 -1.40 -5.57 -8.70
C GLY A 73 -0.69 -6.64 -7.87
N ILE A 74 0.09 -7.52 -8.51
CA ILE A 74 0.90 -8.51 -7.80
C ILE A 74 1.92 -7.81 -6.90
N TRP A 75 2.61 -6.79 -7.42
CA TRP A 75 3.61 -6.04 -6.66
C TRP A 75 3.01 -5.39 -5.40
N GLU A 76 1.86 -4.74 -5.51
CA GLU A 76 1.17 -4.13 -4.38
C GLU A 76 0.75 -5.17 -3.33
N VAL A 77 0.21 -6.32 -3.76
CA VAL A 77 -0.09 -7.44 -2.84
C VAL A 77 1.18 -7.92 -2.14
N LEU A 78 2.31 -8.02 -2.85
CA LEU A 78 3.60 -8.43 -2.25
C LEU A 78 4.10 -7.44 -1.19
N ILE A 79 3.88 -6.14 -1.36
CA ILE A 79 4.20 -5.13 -0.33
C ILE A 79 3.36 -5.33 0.94
N SER A 80 2.10 -5.75 0.79
CA SER A 80 1.21 -5.98 1.92
C SER A 80 1.67 -7.14 2.82
N VAL A 81 2.33 -8.17 2.26
CA VAL A 81 2.75 -9.38 3.00
C VAL A 81 3.64 -9.07 4.21
N PRO A 82 4.78 -8.37 4.09
CA PRO A 82 5.62 -8.02 5.24
C PRO A 82 4.87 -7.10 6.23
N LEU A 83 3.97 -6.23 5.77
CA LEU A 83 3.18 -5.36 6.64
C LEU A 83 2.13 -6.15 7.46
N CYS A 84 1.44 -7.11 6.82
CA CYS A 84 0.53 -8.04 7.49
C CYS A 84 1.28 -8.85 8.56
N TYR A 85 2.47 -9.33 8.23
CA TYR A 85 3.29 -10.07 9.18
C TYR A 85 3.76 -9.19 10.36
N ALA A 86 4.17 -7.95 10.09
CA ALA A 86 4.51 -6.98 11.12
C ALA A 86 3.30 -6.65 12.03
N ALA A 87 2.11 -6.49 11.45
CA ALA A 87 0.87 -6.24 12.20
C ALA A 87 0.46 -7.43 13.07
N TRP A 88 0.66 -8.66 12.58
CA TRP A 88 0.41 -9.88 13.34
C TRP A 88 1.37 -9.97 14.52
N GLN A 89 2.66 -9.80 14.26
CA GLN A 89 3.73 -9.99 15.23
C GLN A 89 3.98 -8.75 16.10
N TYR A 90 3.14 -7.73 16.00
CA TYR A 90 3.29 -6.50 16.75
C TYR A 90 3.36 -6.80 18.25
N LYS A 91 4.58 -6.68 18.78
CA LYS A 91 4.91 -6.69 20.19
C LYS A 91 5.97 -5.61 20.38
N PRO A 92 5.84 -4.75 21.40
CA PRO A 92 6.93 -3.86 21.77
C PRO A 92 8.22 -4.68 21.91
N ARG A 93 9.34 -4.18 21.35
CA ARG A 93 10.68 -4.79 21.42
C ARG A 93 10.95 -6.01 20.51
N PHE A 94 10.04 -6.39 19.62
CA PHE A 94 10.31 -7.50 18.69
C PHE A 94 11.02 -6.98 17.43
N THR A 95 12.32 -7.24 17.31
CA THR A 95 13.17 -6.79 16.19
C THR A 95 12.61 -7.19 14.83
N LEU A 96 12.07 -8.41 14.76
CA LEU A 96 11.47 -8.94 13.55
C LEU A 96 10.27 -8.09 13.07
N CYS A 97 9.44 -7.57 13.99
CA CYS A 97 8.34 -6.65 13.64
C CYS A 97 8.87 -5.39 12.96
N ARG A 98 9.98 -4.84 13.45
CA ARG A 98 10.61 -3.64 12.90
C ARG A 98 11.18 -3.90 11.51
N ASP A 99 11.85 -5.04 11.30
CA ASP A 99 12.47 -5.36 10.02
C ASP A 99 11.43 -5.55 8.91
N TYR A 100 10.34 -6.30 9.19
CA TYR A 100 9.26 -6.48 8.22
C TYR A 100 8.45 -5.20 7.99
N PHE A 101 8.22 -4.40 9.03
CA PHE A 101 7.62 -3.07 8.87
C PHE A 101 8.48 -2.19 7.95
N ASN A 102 9.79 -2.11 8.21
CA ASN A 102 10.71 -1.31 7.42
C ASN A 102 10.77 -1.78 5.97
N LEU A 103 10.81 -3.10 5.74
CA LEU A 103 10.78 -3.67 4.39
C LEU A 103 9.51 -3.22 3.65
N GLY A 104 8.33 -3.45 4.23
CA GLY A 104 7.07 -3.08 3.59
C GLY A 104 6.94 -1.58 3.32
N MET A 105 7.30 -0.75 4.31
CA MET A 105 7.24 0.71 4.15
C MET A 105 8.23 1.25 3.13
N ASN A 106 9.46 0.71 3.07
CA ASN A 106 10.45 1.12 2.07
C ASN A 106 10.02 0.74 0.66
N LEU A 107 9.47 -0.47 0.47
CA LEU A 107 8.91 -0.87 -0.81
C LEU A 107 7.70 0.00 -1.21
N GLY A 108 6.84 0.33 -0.24
CA GLY A 108 5.73 1.25 -0.47
C GLY A 108 6.19 2.67 -0.85
N ALA A 109 7.19 3.20 -0.16
CA ALA A 109 7.78 4.51 -0.48
C ALA A 109 8.38 4.52 -1.90
N LEU A 110 9.13 3.48 -2.26
CA LEU A 110 9.71 3.34 -3.61
C LEU A 110 8.61 3.26 -4.68
N THR A 111 7.51 2.58 -4.38
CA THR A 111 6.38 2.44 -5.30
C THR A 111 5.67 3.77 -5.51
N PHE A 112 5.36 4.53 -4.46
CA PHE A 112 4.78 5.87 -4.62
C PHE A 112 5.70 6.86 -5.31
N LEU A 113 7.02 6.73 -5.11
CA LEU A 113 8.00 7.53 -5.85
C LEU A 113 7.94 7.20 -7.34
N ALA A 114 7.93 5.91 -7.70
CA ALA A 114 7.83 5.46 -9.08
C ALA A 114 6.50 5.89 -9.73
N PHE A 115 5.37 5.76 -9.03
CA PHE A 115 4.07 6.21 -9.52
C PHE A 115 4.03 7.72 -9.71
N SER A 116 4.50 8.51 -8.74
CA SER A 116 4.61 9.97 -8.88
C SER A 116 5.43 10.38 -10.10
N MET A 117 6.54 9.68 -10.38
CA MET A 117 7.32 9.91 -11.60
C MET A 117 6.53 9.58 -12.86
N GLY A 118 5.82 8.44 -12.86
CA GLY A 118 4.93 8.03 -13.95
C GLY A 118 3.83 9.05 -14.22
N ASP A 119 3.17 9.54 -13.18
CA ASP A 119 2.08 10.52 -13.27
C ASP A 119 2.57 11.86 -13.86
N ILE A 120 3.80 12.26 -13.58
CA ILE A 120 4.42 13.44 -14.21
C ILE A 120 4.62 13.21 -15.71
N VAL A 121 5.13 12.04 -16.09
CA VAL A 121 5.43 11.69 -17.49
C VAL A 121 4.14 11.55 -18.32
N ILE A 122 3.12 10.90 -17.75
CA ILE A 122 1.81 10.70 -18.37
C ILE A 122 0.97 11.98 -18.32
N GLY A 123 1.20 12.85 -17.34
CA GLY A 123 0.49 14.11 -17.16
C GLY A 123 -0.75 14.03 -16.28
N ASP A 124 -0.94 12.95 -15.49
CA ASP A 124 -2.06 12.81 -14.56
C ASP A 124 -1.80 13.58 -13.26
N ARG A 125 -2.33 14.80 -13.17
CA ARG A 125 -2.12 15.67 -11.99
C ARG A 125 -2.94 15.26 -10.78
N ALA A 126 -4.05 14.53 -10.98
CA ALA A 126 -4.88 14.07 -9.87
C ALA A 126 -4.19 12.90 -9.16
N GLU A 127 -3.74 11.89 -9.91
CA GLU A 127 -2.98 10.76 -9.33
C GLU A 127 -1.67 11.24 -8.70
N LEU A 128 -0.97 12.20 -9.32
CA LEU A 128 0.26 12.77 -8.76
C LEU A 128 0.05 13.38 -7.37
N LEU A 129 -1.06 14.10 -7.18
CA LEU A 129 -1.40 14.69 -5.89
C LEU A 129 -1.72 13.61 -4.84
N GLU A 130 -2.47 12.58 -5.22
CA GLU A 130 -2.80 11.45 -4.35
C GLU A 130 -1.53 10.67 -3.96
N HIS A 131 -0.74 10.21 -4.93
CA HIS A 131 0.51 9.48 -4.69
C HIS A 131 1.55 10.31 -3.93
N GLY A 132 1.68 11.60 -4.22
CA GLY A 132 2.54 12.52 -3.45
C GLY A 132 2.10 12.66 -1.99
N THR A 133 0.79 12.76 -1.75
CA THR A 133 0.24 12.80 -0.38
C THR A 133 0.50 11.49 0.35
N TYR A 134 0.28 10.35 -0.30
CA TYR A 134 0.57 9.05 0.30
C TYR A 134 2.06 8.86 0.59
N PHE A 135 2.96 9.33 -0.28
CA PHE A 135 4.39 9.31 -0.02
C PHE A 135 4.76 10.06 1.27
N ILE A 136 4.21 11.27 1.47
CA ILE A 136 4.41 12.03 2.71
C ILE A 136 3.87 11.26 3.92
N LEU A 137 2.68 10.67 3.81
CA LEU A 137 2.08 9.87 4.89
C LEU A 137 2.91 8.62 5.21
N VAL A 138 3.53 7.98 4.21
CA VAL A 138 4.47 6.87 4.42
C VAL A 138 5.65 7.33 5.27
N LEU A 139 6.25 8.48 4.98
CA LEU A 139 7.39 9.01 5.75
C LEU A 139 7.02 9.31 7.20
N ILE A 140 5.87 9.96 7.42
CA ILE A 140 5.38 10.28 8.78
C ILE A 140 5.08 8.99 9.56
N SER A 141 4.39 8.04 8.91
CA SER A 141 4.05 6.74 9.51
C SER A 141 5.31 5.95 9.85
N PHE A 142 6.29 5.92 8.94
CA PHE A 142 7.57 5.25 9.12
C PHE A 142 8.31 5.79 10.33
N TRP A 143 8.42 7.12 10.45
CA TRP A 143 9.07 7.78 11.57
C TRP A 143 8.36 7.48 12.90
N TYR A 144 7.04 7.67 12.96
CA TYR A 144 6.27 7.49 14.19
C TYR A 144 6.32 6.04 14.72
N VAL A 145 6.11 5.06 13.83
CA VAL A 145 6.13 3.65 14.21
C VAL A 145 7.55 3.21 14.61
N ASN A 146 8.60 3.66 13.90
CA ASN A 146 9.97 3.34 14.29
C ASN A 146 10.37 3.95 15.64
N GLN A 147 9.93 5.18 15.96
CA GLN A 147 10.13 5.75 17.30
C GLN A 147 9.45 4.89 18.35
N SER A 148 8.19 4.51 18.13
CA SER A 148 7.43 3.66 19.05
C SER A 148 8.06 2.27 19.25
N LEU A 149 8.71 1.72 18.22
CA LEU A 149 9.46 0.47 18.30
C LEU A 149 10.86 0.64 18.91
N GLY A 150 11.45 1.84 18.85
CA GLY A 150 12.80 2.17 19.34
C GLY A 150 12.86 2.65 20.80
N GLU A 151 11.94 3.50 21.24
CA GLU A 151 11.87 4.02 22.62
C GLU A 151 11.64 2.92 23.68
N ALA A 152 11.07 1.78 23.27
CA ALA A 152 10.88 0.64 24.16
C ALA A 152 12.19 -0.11 24.48
N ALA A 153 13.30 0.14 23.78
CA ALA A 153 14.59 -0.54 23.95
C ALA A 153 15.57 0.19 24.89
N SER A 154 15.29 1.45 25.28
CA SER A 154 16.18 2.28 26.12
C SER A 154 15.74 2.40 27.59
N LYS A 155 14.72 1.64 28.01
CA LYS A 155 14.26 1.48 29.40
C LYS A 155 14.09 0.01 29.74
#